data_AF-A0A418LZK4-F1
#
_entry.id   AF-A0A418LZK4-F1
#
_cell.length_a   1.000
_cell.length_b   1.000
_cell.length_c   1.000
_cell.angle_alpha   90.00
_cell.angle_beta   90.00
_cell.angle_gamma   90.00
#
_symmetry.space_group_name_H-M   'P 1'
#
loop_
_entity.id
_entity.type
_entity.pdbx_description
1 polymer ?
#
loop_
_entity_poly.entity_id
_entity_poly.type
_entity_poly.pdbx_seq_one_letter_code
_entity_poly.pdbx_strand_id
1 'polypeptide(L)'
;MSQFCITQTGQNLKKNTNMKSMKQAIAFSLLVGAFFSCEDQSITRQETTPAIDPTVANATPAALGGTIKNGPSLPLPTITEQTYVPANDLFAHTRCRAWRITWPTYPVGTNANLIPTVFSVKSGGLNSFNYLNNTAAANTYKTNFNLYHNTKLETANTLWAELTHAFNAGSKMETTYFNKTKHSAASVETWVKGRPELFKIYWEHEAISPFTEIANYQPGEIYLFRIIDHNTETPDQYGGIRIVSMTPRIIEVYLAEPNE
;
A
#
# COMPACT_ATOMS: atom_id res chain seq x y z
N MET A 1 0.13 -17.79 66.10
CA MET A 1 1.06 -18.38 67.07
C MET A 1 1.71 -19.62 66.44
N SER A 2 2.99 -19.86 66.76
CA SER A 2 3.92 -20.89 66.24
C SER A 2 4.60 -20.52 64.91
N GLN A 3 5.79 -19.91 64.90
CA GLN A 3 7.18 -20.35 65.22
C GLN A 3 7.96 -21.00 64.05
N PHE A 4 9.08 -20.33 63.77
CA PHE A 4 10.21 -20.53 62.86
C PHE A 4 10.78 -21.94 62.66
N CYS A 5 11.38 -22.17 61.48
CA CYS A 5 12.73 -22.74 61.40
C CYS A 5 13.47 -22.27 60.13
N ILE A 6 14.75 -21.92 60.31
CA ILE A 6 15.72 -21.45 59.31
C ILE A 6 16.62 -22.62 58.92
N THR A 7 17.07 -22.72 57.66
CA THR A 7 18.39 -23.31 57.36
C THR A 7 19.00 -22.70 56.11
N GLN A 8 20.18 -22.09 56.29
CA GLN A 8 21.14 -21.71 55.25
C GLN A 8 22.06 -22.89 54.94
N THR A 9 22.46 -23.04 53.67
CA THR A 9 23.79 -23.57 53.33
C THR A 9 24.24 -23.00 52.00
N GLY A 10 25.36 -22.27 52.00
CA GLY A 10 26.08 -21.90 50.78
C GLY A 10 27.10 -22.97 50.38
N GLN A 11 27.70 -22.83 49.20
CA GLN A 11 29.15 -22.78 49.01
C GLN A 11 29.55 -22.71 47.51
N ASN A 12 30.43 -21.72 47.24
CA ASN A 12 31.67 -21.75 46.46
C ASN A 12 31.72 -22.01 44.94
N LEU A 13 32.14 -20.93 44.25
CA LEU A 13 33.17 -20.82 43.20
C LEU A 13 33.71 -22.10 42.54
N LYS A 14 33.71 -22.08 41.20
CA LYS A 14 34.91 -22.43 40.41
C LYS A 14 34.97 -21.69 39.08
N LYS A 15 35.96 -20.81 38.99
CA LYS A 15 36.50 -20.18 37.77
C LYS A 15 37.39 -21.22 37.10
N ASN A 16 37.23 -21.45 35.79
CA ASN A 16 38.27 -22.11 35.00
C ASN A 16 38.30 -21.57 33.57
N THR A 17 39.32 -20.75 33.33
CA THR A 17 39.87 -20.39 32.03
C THR A 17 40.63 -21.61 31.50
N ASN A 18 40.43 -22.01 30.25
CA ASN A 18 41.52 -22.61 29.48
C ASN A 18 41.31 -22.46 27.97
N MET A 19 42.14 -21.58 27.43
CA MET A 19 42.45 -21.37 26.03
C MET A 19 43.42 -22.48 25.62
N LYS A 20 43.09 -23.33 24.63
CA LYS A 20 44.03 -24.12 23.83
C LYS A 20 43.25 -24.95 22.80
N SER A 21 43.28 -24.52 21.53
CA SER A 21 43.55 -25.38 20.37
C SER A 21 43.29 -24.59 19.09
N MET A 22 44.27 -23.75 18.75
CA MET A 22 44.48 -23.24 17.40
C MET A 22 45.23 -24.35 16.65
N LYS A 23 44.78 -24.67 15.43
CA LYS A 23 45.28 -25.67 14.45
C LYS A 23 44.45 -26.96 14.37
N GLN A 24 43.38 -26.94 13.58
CA GLN A 24 42.88 -28.07 12.76
C GLN A 24 41.53 -27.72 12.12
N ALA A 25 41.54 -27.01 10.99
CA ALA A 25 40.41 -26.95 10.05
C ALA A 25 40.86 -26.42 8.68
N ILE A 26 42.00 -26.92 8.19
CA ILE A 26 42.40 -26.81 6.78
C ILE A 26 42.52 -28.26 6.30
N ALA A 27 41.40 -28.87 5.90
CA ALA A 27 41.31 -30.08 5.08
C ALA A 27 39.86 -30.63 5.07
N PHE A 28 38.89 -29.86 4.59
CA PHE A 28 37.59 -30.41 4.15
C PHE A 28 36.98 -29.48 3.08
N SER A 29 37.77 -29.17 2.04
CA SER A 29 37.35 -28.30 0.92
C SER A 29 37.37 -29.03 -0.44
N LEU A 30 37.27 -30.36 -0.45
CA LEU A 30 37.33 -31.17 -1.67
C LEU A 30 36.43 -32.42 -1.54
N LEU A 31 35.10 -32.28 -1.44
CA LEU A 31 34.17 -33.38 -1.79
C LEU A 31 32.67 -33.01 -1.87
N VAL A 32 32.27 -31.89 -2.50
CA VAL A 32 30.86 -31.72 -2.92
C VAL A 32 30.82 -31.13 -4.33
N GLY A 33 31.02 -32.00 -5.30
CA GLY A 33 30.73 -31.76 -6.70
C GLY A 33 29.97 -32.96 -7.24
N ALA A 34 28.65 -32.94 -7.12
CA ALA A 34 27.72 -33.70 -7.93
C ALA A 34 26.30 -33.30 -7.50
N PHE A 35 25.41 -33.10 -8.48
CA PHE A 35 24.00 -32.75 -8.34
C PHE A 35 23.71 -31.27 -8.06
N PHE A 36 23.73 -30.44 -9.10
CA PHE A 36 22.64 -29.51 -9.50
C PHE A 36 22.99 -28.92 -10.88
N SER A 37 22.61 -29.66 -11.93
CA SER A 37 22.46 -29.17 -13.30
C SER A 37 21.12 -29.70 -13.81
N CYS A 38 20.51 -28.98 -14.77
CA CYS A 38 19.13 -29.05 -15.27
C CYS A 38 18.10 -28.35 -14.37
N GLU A 39 17.30 -27.38 -14.81
CA GLU A 39 16.88 -26.98 -16.16
C GLU A 39 16.74 -25.46 -16.27
N ASP A 40 17.25 -24.89 -17.36
CA ASP A 40 16.76 -23.61 -17.89
C ASP A 40 15.32 -23.80 -18.34
N GLN A 41 14.35 -23.49 -17.48
CA GLN A 41 13.02 -23.11 -17.96
C GLN A 41 13.10 -21.68 -18.47
N SER A 42 13.42 -21.55 -19.75
CA SER A 42 13.01 -20.38 -20.53
C SER A 42 11.48 -20.30 -20.46
N ILE A 43 10.97 -19.48 -19.54
CA ILE A 43 9.57 -19.08 -19.56
C ILE A 43 9.42 -18.30 -20.86
N THR A 44 8.84 -18.97 -21.84
CA THR A 44 8.42 -18.37 -23.09
C THR A 44 7.48 -17.24 -22.71
N ARG A 45 7.89 -16.01 -23.01
CA ARG A 45 7.08 -14.80 -22.88
C ARG A 45 5.76 -15.06 -23.60
N GLN A 46 4.68 -15.26 -22.86
CA GLN A 46 3.36 -15.33 -23.45
C GLN A 46 3.05 -13.91 -23.94
N GLU A 47 3.23 -13.70 -25.26
CA GLU A 47 2.64 -12.59 -25.97
C GLU A 47 1.13 -12.66 -25.77
N THR A 48 0.66 -12.05 -24.69
CA THR A 48 -0.73 -11.68 -24.57
C THR A 48 -0.84 -10.37 -25.32
N THR A 49 -1.05 -10.45 -26.64
CA THR A 49 -1.55 -9.33 -27.42
C THR A 49 -2.96 -9.02 -26.90
N PRO A 50 -3.21 -7.87 -26.25
CA PRO A 50 -4.57 -7.38 -26.16
C PRO A 50 -4.93 -6.88 -27.55
N ALA A 51 -6.11 -7.28 -28.03
CA ALA A 51 -6.67 -6.80 -29.28
C ALA A 51 -6.50 -5.28 -29.39
N ILE A 52 -5.81 -4.87 -30.45
CA ILE A 52 -5.55 -3.49 -30.82
C ILE A 52 -6.91 -2.85 -31.08
N ASP A 53 -7.30 -1.88 -30.26
CA ASP A 53 -8.31 -0.88 -30.63
C ASP A 53 -7.74 -0.11 -31.85
N PRO A 54 -8.36 -0.20 -33.04
CA PRO A 54 -7.79 0.33 -34.27
C PRO A 54 -7.99 1.84 -34.35
N THR A 55 -7.28 2.60 -33.50
CA THR A 55 -7.08 4.04 -33.69
C THR A 55 -5.69 4.56 -33.32
N VAL A 56 -4.78 3.73 -32.78
CA VAL A 56 -3.39 4.16 -32.52
C VAL A 56 -2.50 3.75 -33.69
N ALA A 57 -2.64 4.46 -34.80
CA ALA A 57 -1.66 4.43 -35.88
C ALA A 57 -0.49 5.37 -35.54
N ASN A 58 0.70 4.76 -35.47
CA ASN A 58 2.04 5.34 -35.62
C ASN A 58 2.62 6.22 -34.50
N ALA A 59 3.62 5.68 -33.82
CA ALA A 59 4.90 6.36 -33.68
C ALA A 59 6.06 5.35 -33.62
N THR A 60 6.90 5.41 -34.64
CA THR A 60 8.22 4.79 -34.75
C THR A 60 9.17 5.30 -33.63
N PRO A 61 10.24 4.56 -33.30
CA PRO A 61 11.12 4.86 -32.18
C PRO A 61 12.06 6.02 -32.55
N ALA A 62 11.92 7.18 -31.89
CA ALA A 62 12.91 8.25 -31.97
C ALA A 62 12.99 9.07 -30.66
N ALA A 63 14.22 9.11 -30.14
CA ALA A 63 14.89 10.18 -29.40
C ALA A 63 14.17 10.96 -28.25
N LEU A 64 14.88 11.01 -27.12
CA LEU A 64 14.91 12.08 -26.11
C LEU A 64 14.22 13.40 -26.55
N GLY A 65 13.10 13.75 -25.93
CA GLY A 65 12.51 15.09 -26.03
C GLY A 65 11.10 15.21 -26.66
N GLY A 66 10.31 14.13 -26.72
CA GLY A 66 8.93 14.21 -27.20
C GLY A 66 8.00 14.99 -26.28
N THR A 67 7.38 16.06 -26.79
CA THR A 67 6.30 16.78 -26.10
C THR A 67 5.08 15.87 -26.01
N ILE A 68 4.75 15.43 -24.80
CA ILE A 68 3.62 14.54 -24.53
C ILE A 68 2.33 15.34 -24.61
N LYS A 69 1.48 15.05 -25.59
CA LYS A 69 0.10 15.55 -25.61
C LYS A 69 -0.71 14.71 -24.63
N ASN A 70 -0.97 15.25 -23.44
CA ASN A 70 -2.05 14.74 -22.59
C ASN A 70 -3.33 14.71 -23.44
N GLY A 71 -4.06 13.60 -23.43
CA GLY A 71 -5.32 13.42 -24.16
C GLY A 71 -6.38 14.47 -23.79
N PRO A 72 -7.59 14.41 -24.37
CA PRO A 72 -8.66 15.34 -24.06
C PRO A 72 -8.89 15.43 -22.54
N SER A 73 -8.95 16.65 -22.01
CA SER A 73 -9.13 16.91 -20.59
C SER A 73 -10.54 16.47 -20.17
N LEU A 74 -10.63 15.36 -19.45
CA LEU A 74 -11.88 14.94 -18.80
C LEU A 74 -12.16 15.85 -17.60
N PRO A 75 -13.44 16.06 -17.23
CA PRO A 75 -13.75 16.82 -16.03
C PRO A 75 -13.11 16.15 -14.81
N LEU A 76 -12.39 16.94 -14.03
CA LEU A 76 -11.63 16.46 -12.89
C LEU A 76 -12.55 16.22 -11.68
N PRO A 77 -12.23 15.25 -10.82
CA PRO A 77 -12.90 15.09 -9.54
C PRO A 77 -12.71 16.34 -8.69
N THR A 78 -13.74 16.69 -7.92
CA THR A 78 -13.60 17.68 -6.84
C THR A 78 -13.05 16.98 -5.60
N ILE A 79 -11.96 17.50 -5.04
CA ILE A 79 -11.35 17.00 -3.81
C ILE A 79 -11.46 18.09 -2.74
N THR A 80 -12.09 17.76 -1.62
CA THR A 80 -12.14 18.63 -0.44
C THR A 80 -11.32 17.99 0.67
N GLU A 81 -10.33 18.73 1.18
CA GLU A 81 -9.47 18.26 2.28
C GLU A 81 -9.89 18.90 3.60
N GLN A 82 -9.82 18.12 4.67
CA GLN A 82 -10.01 18.58 6.03
C GLN A 82 -9.07 17.83 6.98
N THR A 83 -8.53 18.55 7.96
CA THR A 83 -7.74 17.96 9.04
C THR A 83 -8.53 18.00 10.34
N TYR A 84 -8.51 16.89 11.06
CA TYR A 84 -9.15 16.73 12.36
C TYR A 84 -8.09 16.43 13.41
N VAL A 85 -8.02 17.28 14.44
CA VAL A 85 -7.19 17.05 15.62
C VAL A 85 -8.14 16.78 16.78
N PRO A 86 -7.98 15.65 17.52
CA PRO A 86 -8.78 15.38 18.70
C PRO A 86 -8.75 16.53 19.70
N ALA A 87 -9.92 16.91 20.21
CA ALA A 87 -10.03 17.97 21.22
C ALA A 87 -9.51 17.55 22.61
N ASN A 88 -9.33 16.25 22.84
CA ASN A 88 -8.77 15.73 24.09
C ASN A 88 -7.25 15.56 23.93
N ASP A 89 -6.49 16.28 24.75
CA ASP A 89 -5.02 16.29 24.74
C ASP A 89 -4.39 14.90 24.84
N LEU A 90 -5.06 13.94 25.51
CA LEU A 90 -4.59 12.55 25.60
C LEU A 90 -4.48 11.88 24.22
N PHE A 91 -5.27 12.32 23.24
CA PHE A 91 -5.33 11.76 21.88
C PHE A 91 -4.84 12.74 20.81
N ALA A 92 -4.60 14.01 21.17
CA ALA A 92 -4.20 15.07 20.24
C ALA A 92 -2.83 14.87 19.57
N HIS A 93 -2.04 13.88 20.02
CA HIS A 93 -0.78 13.46 19.40
C HIS A 93 -0.96 12.72 18.06
N THR A 94 -2.20 12.32 17.72
CA THR A 94 -2.54 11.75 16.40
C THR A 94 -3.65 12.59 15.78
N ARG A 95 -3.45 13.04 14.54
CA ARG A 95 -4.48 13.74 13.75
C ARG A 95 -4.99 12.85 12.62
N CYS A 96 -6.12 13.25 12.04
CA CYS A 96 -6.67 12.63 10.85
C CYS A 96 -6.75 13.62 9.69
N ARG A 97 -6.06 13.34 8.58
CA ARG A 97 -6.31 14.00 7.29
C ARG A 97 -7.43 13.27 6.57
N ALA A 98 -8.41 14.00 6.08
CA ALA A 98 -9.57 13.47 5.42
C ALA A 98 -9.75 14.14 4.05
N TRP A 99 -10.03 13.34 3.03
CA TRP A 99 -10.36 13.80 1.69
C TRP A 99 -11.71 13.28 1.28
N ARG A 100 -12.58 14.18 0.83
CA ARG A 100 -13.81 13.83 0.15
C ARG A 100 -13.63 14.05 -1.34
N ILE A 101 -13.75 12.99 -2.11
CA ILE A 101 -13.53 12.99 -3.56
C ILE A 101 -14.86 12.74 -4.24
N THR A 102 -15.28 13.67 -5.11
CA THR A 102 -16.50 13.57 -5.90
C THR A 102 -16.15 13.57 -7.38
N TRP A 103 -16.39 12.44 -8.05
CA TRP A 103 -16.22 12.36 -9.49
C TRP A 103 -17.45 12.93 -10.21
N PRO A 104 -17.25 13.66 -11.33
CA PRO A 104 -18.35 14.02 -12.21
C PRO A 104 -18.93 12.77 -12.89
N THR A 105 -20.10 12.93 -13.51
CA THR A 105 -20.64 11.89 -14.38
C THR A 105 -19.89 11.93 -15.72
N TYR A 106 -19.21 10.83 -16.07
CA TYR A 106 -18.56 10.70 -17.36
C TYR A 106 -19.53 10.12 -18.40
N PRO A 107 -19.46 10.56 -19.68
CA PRO A 107 -20.23 9.95 -20.76
C PRO A 107 -19.97 8.45 -20.89
N VAL A 108 -20.99 7.69 -21.31
CA VAL A 108 -20.84 6.26 -21.64
C VAL A 108 -19.76 6.09 -22.72
N GLY A 109 -18.87 5.11 -22.53
CA GLY A 109 -17.74 4.87 -23.43
C GLY A 109 -16.50 5.72 -23.15
N THR A 110 -16.51 6.57 -22.11
CA THR A 110 -15.30 7.28 -21.66
C THR A 110 -14.19 6.28 -21.33
N ASN A 111 -13.00 6.48 -21.89
CA ASN A 111 -11.84 5.66 -21.60
C ASN A 111 -11.46 5.80 -20.11
N ALA A 112 -11.58 4.69 -19.36
CA ALA A 112 -11.31 4.65 -17.93
C ALA A 112 -9.86 5.02 -17.56
N ASN A 113 -8.90 4.83 -18.46
CA ASN A 113 -7.48 5.15 -18.22
C ASN A 113 -7.21 6.66 -18.19
N LEU A 114 -8.14 7.47 -18.70
CA LEU A 114 -8.06 8.93 -18.65
C LEU A 114 -8.69 9.50 -17.37
N ILE A 115 -9.51 8.72 -16.65
CA ILE A 115 -10.18 9.18 -15.44
C ILE A 115 -9.15 9.24 -14.29
N PRO A 116 -9.03 10.36 -13.56
CA PRO A 116 -8.17 10.44 -12.38
C PRO A 116 -8.67 9.48 -11.31
N THR A 117 -7.86 8.47 -10.98
CA THR A 117 -8.32 7.28 -10.26
C THR A 117 -7.35 6.84 -9.19
N VAL A 118 -6.06 7.15 -9.37
CA VAL A 118 -4.98 6.75 -8.47
C VAL A 118 -4.71 7.85 -7.47
N PHE A 119 -4.94 7.56 -6.20
CA PHE A 119 -4.82 8.51 -5.09
C PHE A 119 -3.46 8.40 -4.40
N SER A 120 -2.89 9.53 -4.00
CA SER A 120 -1.74 9.60 -3.10
C SER A 120 -2.16 10.20 -1.77
N VAL A 121 -2.07 9.43 -0.68
CA VAL A 121 -2.46 9.93 0.65
C VAL A 121 -1.50 11.01 1.17
N LYS A 122 -0.25 11.04 0.69
CA LYS A 122 0.74 12.06 1.09
C LYS A 122 0.33 13.46 0.67
N SER A 123 -0.16 13.61 -0.57
CA SER A 123 -0.52 14.91 -1.14
C SER A 123 -2.03 15.14 -1.29
N GLY A 124 -2.85 14.10 -1.13
CA GLY A 124 -4.26 14.16 -1.51
C GLY A 124 -4.50 14.22 -3.02
N GLY A 125 -3.45 14.00 -3.84
CA GLY A 125 -3.52 14.11 -5.30
C GLY A 125 -4.16 12.90 -5.98
N LEU A 126 -4.86 13.14 -7.10
CA LEU A 126 -5.37 12.11 -8.00
C LEU A 126 -4.69 12.17 -9.36
N ASN A 127 -4.27 11.01 -9.85
CA ASN A 127 -3.70 10.84 -11.19
C ASN A 127 -4.48 9.79 -11.99
N SER A 128 -4.46 9.91 -13.31
CA SER A 128 -5.00 8.87 -14.21
C SER A 128 -3.89 7.89 -14.60
N PHE A 129 -4.26 6.69 -15.04
CA PHE A 129 -3.28 5.72 -15.55
C PHE A 129 -2.53 6.24 -16.77
N ASN A 130 -3.23 6.96 -17.65
CA ASN A 130 -2.59 7.59 -18.79
C ASN A 130 -1.54 8.61 -18.36
N TYR A 131 -1.80 9.40 -17.32
CA TYR A 131 -0.78 10.30 -16.78
C TYR A 131 0.42 9.50 -16.24
N LEU A 132 0.17 8.51 -15.38
CA LEU A 132 1.22 7.71 -14.76
C LEU A 132 2.12 7.02 -15.80
N ASN A 133 1.52 6.39 -16.82
CA ASN A 133 2.26 5.68 -17.88
C ASN A 133 3.07 6.58 -18.80
N ASN A 134 2.80 7.89 -18.79
CA ASN A 134 3.54 8.90 -19.55
C ASN A 134 4.47 9.75 -18.67
N THR A 135 4.67 9.37 -17.42
CA THR A 135 5.62 10.03 -16.49
C THR A 135 6.75 9.09 -16.12
N ALA A 136 7.83 9.63 -15.55
CA ALA A 136 8.96 8.82 -15.08
C ALA A 136 8.47 7.79 -14.05
N ALA A 137 8.94 6.55 -14.15
CA ALA A 137 8.52 5.45 -13.26
C ALA A 137 8.74 5.75 -11.77
N ALA A 138 9.72 6.58 -11.42
CA ALA A 138 9.91 7.04 -10.04
C ALA A 138 8.66 7.72 -9.44
N ASN A 139 7.81 8.31 -10.27
CA ASN A 139 6.56 8.97 -9.86
C ASN A 139 5.38 8.00 -9.74
N THR A 140 5.48 6.80 -10.33
CA THR A 140 4.41 5.79 -10.30
C THR A 140 4.52 4.86 -9.09
N TYR A 141 5.70 4.74 -8.47
CA TYR A 141 5.93 3.86 -7.32
C TYR A 141 5.38 4.33 -5.96
N LYS A 142 4.97 5.60 -5.86
CA LYS A 142 4.32 6.18 -4.66
C LYS A 142 2.80 6.31 -4.81
N THR A 143 2.25 5.59 -5.78
CA THR A 143 0.82 5.52 -5.98
C THR A 143 0.25 4.65 -4.87
N ASN A 144 -0.64 5.22 -4.05
CA ASN A 144 -1.07 4.51 -2.86
C ASN A 144 -2.11 3.45 -3.25
N PHE A 145 -3.14 3.85 -4.01
CA PHE A 145 -4.17 2.92 -4.50
C PHE A 145 -5.13 3.61 -5.47
N ASN A 146 -6.02 2.82 -6.05
CA ASN A 146 -7.02 3.24 -7.01
C ASN A 146 -8.43 3.24 -6.40
N LEU A 147 -9.17 4.32 -6.64
CA LEU A 147 -10.49 4.60 -6.10
C LEU A 147 -11.63 4.56 -7.13
N TYR A 148 -11.35 4.52 -8.43
CA TYR A 148 -12.39 4.63 -9.46
C TYR A 148 -12.43 3.45 -10.45
N HIS A 149 -11.29 2.88 -10.83
CA HIS A 149 -11.24 1.83 -11.85
C HIS A 149 -12.01 0.58 -11.43
N ASN A 150 -12.72 -0.02 -12.40
CA ASN A 150 -13.53 -1.24 -12.23
C ASN A 150 -14.50 -1.27 -11.04
N THR A 151 -14.84 -0.12 -10.45
CA THR A 151 -15.66 -0.06 -9.22
C THR A 151 -15.06 -0.85 -8.05
N LYS A 152 -13.73 -0.97 -7.98
CA LYS A 152 -13.00 -1.74 -6.97
C LYS A 152 -11.83 -0.96 -6.38
N LEU A 153 -11.42 -1.33 -5.17
CA LEU A 153 -10.24 -0.77 -4.49
C LEU A 153 -9.11 -1.64 -4.96
N GLU A 154 -8.21 -1.04 -5.72
CA GLU A 154 -7.12 -1.77 -6.34
C GLU A 154 -5.81 -1.16 -5.88
N THR A 155 -4.85 -2.01 -5.56
CA THR A 155 -3.52 -1.62 -5.12
C THR A 155 -2.61 -1.51 -6.34
N ALA A 156 -1.47 -0.83 -6.21
CA ALA A 156 -0.49 -0.80 -7.29
C ALA A 156 -0.06 -2.21 -7.75
N ASN A 157 -0.07 -3.20 -6.86
CA ASN A 157 0.25 -4.59 -7.17
C ASN A 157 -0.80 -5.27 -8.04
N THR A 158 -2.10 -5.04 -7.77
CA THR A 158 -3.17 -5.60 -8.62
C THR A 158 -3.28 -4.89 -9.97
N LEU A 159 -2.70 -3.70 -10.09
CA LEU A 159 -2.72 -2.87 -11.28
C LEU A 159 -1.48 -3.00 -12.16
N TRP A 160 -0.75 -4.12 -11.98
CA TRP A 160 0.53 -4.33 -12.62
C TRP A 160 0.43 -4.44 -14.15
N ALA A 161 -0.73 -4.86 -14.66
CA ALA A 161 -0.96 -4.97 -16.10
C ALA A 161 -1.26 -3.60 -16.75
N GLU A 162 -1.86 -2.68 -15.99
CA GLU A 162 -2.24 -1.35 -16.47
C GLU A 162 -1.10 -0.33 -16.39
N LEU A 163 -0.09 -0.56 -15.53
CA LEU A 163 1.01 0.37 -15.29
C LEU A 163 2.26 0.01 -16.10
N THR A 164 2.84 0.99 -16.79
CA THR A 164 4.14 0.83 -17.46
C THR A 164 5.26 0.86 -16.41
N HIS A 165 5.66 -0.31 -15.91
CA HIS A 165 6.73 -0.42 -14.91
C HIS A 165 8.12 -0.32 -15.53
N ALA A 166 9.05 0.38 -14.85
CA ALA A 166 10.47 0.23 -15.12
C ALA A 166 11.03 -0.89 -14.23
N PHE A 167 11.30 -2.06 -14.82
CA PHE A 167 12.00 -3.14 -14.12
C PHE A 167 13.26 -2.58 -13.42
N ASN A 168 13.43 -2.94 -12.13
CA ASN A 168 14.52 -2.59 -11.18
C ASN A 168 14.17 -1.71 -9.95
N ALA A 169 12.90 -1.39 -9.70
CA ALA A 169 12.50 -0.58 -8.53
C ALA A 169 11.40 -1.20 -7.64
N GLY A 170 11.04 -2.47 -7.85
CA GLY A 170 9.94 -3.13 -7.11
C GLY A 170 10.10 -3.11 -5.59
N SER A 171 11.32 -3.07 -5.07
CA SER A 171 11.62 -2.97 -3.63
C SER A 171 11.33 -1.59 -3.01
N LYS A 172 10.95 -0.59 -3.82
CA LYS A 172 10.66 0.79 -3.37
C LYS A 172 9.17 1.17 -3.52
N MET A 173 8.31 0.21 -3.83
CA MET A 173 6.88 0.45 -4.03
C MET A 173 6.12 0.41 -2.72
N GLU A 174 5.45 1.50 -2.36
CA GLU A 174 4.49 1.47 -1.26
C GLU A 174 3.44 0.38 -1.54
N THR A 175 3.22 -0.49 -0.56
CA THR A 175 2.25 -1.58 -0.67
C THR A 175 1.05 -1.27 0.21
N THR A 176 -0.10 -1.07 -0.43
CA THR A 176 -1.37 -0.89 0.28
C THR A 176 -2.08 -2.22 0.43
N TYR A 177 -2.67 -2.43 1.59
CA TYR A 177 -3.59 -3.53 1.88
C TYR A 177 -4.95 -2.96 2.29
N PHE A 178 -6.02 -3.71 2.02
CA PHE A 178 -7.37 -3.32 2.38
C PHE A 178 -8.07 -4.43 3.15
N ASN A 179 -8.84 -4.03 4.17
CA ASN A 179 -9.72 -4.92 4.92
C ASN A 179 -11.11 -4.29 4.95
N LYS A 180 -12.10 -4.99 4.40
CA LYS A 180 -13.49 -4.58 4.55
C LYS A 180 -13.89 -4.75 6.01
N THR A 181 -14.45 -3.70 6.61
CA THR A 181 -14.87 -3.72 8.00
C THR A 181 -16.38 -3.73 8.16
N LYS A 182 -16.84 -4.22 9.32
CA LYS A 182 -18.23 -4.14 9.79
C LYS A 182 -18.55 -2.83 10.53
N HIS A 183 -17.54 -1.98 10.74
CA HIS A 183 -17.72 -0.72 11.45
C HIS A 183 -18.64 0.23 10.67
N SER A 184 -19.48 0.97 11.40
CA SER A 184 -20.45 1.90 10.82
C SER A 184 -19.80 3.24 10.45
N ALA A 185 -20.47 4.01 9.60
CA ALA A 185 -20.07 5.39 9.29
C ALA A 185 -19.93 6.27 10.55
N ALA A 186 -20.83 6.12 11.53
CA ALA A 186 -20.77 6.86 12.79
C ALA A 186 -19.55 6.46 13.65
N SER A 187 -19.19 5.16 13.63
CA SER A 187 -17.97 4.67 14.29
C SER A 187 -16.73 5.30 13.65
N VAL A 188 -16.65 5.28 12.32
CA VAL A 188 -15.52 5.89 11.60
C VAL A 188 -15.44 7.39 11.85
N GLU A 189 -16.56 8.11 11.84
CA GLU A 189 -16.58 9.54 12.15
C GLU A 189 -16.03 9.83 13.56
N THR A 190 -16.33 8.97 14.53
CA THR A 190 -15.77 9.07 15.89
C THR A 190 -14.26 8.89 15.88
N TRP A 191 -13.73 7.98 15.07
CA TRP A 191 -12.29 7.77 14.95
C TRP A 191 -11.64 8.98 14.28
N VAL A 192 -12.18 9.43 13.14
CA VAL A 192 -11.67 10.59 12.39
C VAL A 192 -11.56 11.83 13.28
N LYS A 193 -12.62 12.14 14.04
CA LYS A 193 -12.70 13.39 14.81
C LYS A 193 -12.05 13.31 16.20
N GLY A 194 -12.07 12.15 16.83
CA GLY A 194 -11.74 12.03 18.25
C GLY A 194 -10.65 11.03 18.59
N ARG A 195 -10.47 9.99 17.78
CA ARG A 195 -9.58 8.86 18.09
C ARG A 195 -8.92 8.26 16.83
N PRO A 196 -8.11 9.00 16.05
CA PRO A 196 -7.60 8.52 14.77
C PRO A 196 -6.71 7.27 14.90
N GLU A 197 -6.08 7.07 16.05
CA GLU A 197 -5.26 5.89 16.32
C GLU A 197 -6.05 4.57 16.28
N LEU A 198 -7.38 4.64 16.37
CA LEU A 198 -8.25 3.46 16.25
C LEU A 198 -8.18 2.82 14.86
N PHE A 199 -7.83 3.56 13.79
CA PHE A 199 -7.62 2.95 12.47
C PHE A 199 -6.54 1.87 12.52
N LYS A 200 -5.43 2.12 13.22
CA LYS A 200 -4.36 1.14 13.42
C LYS A 200 -4.82 -0.02 14.29
N ILE A 201 -5.43 0.28 15.45
CA ILE A 201 -5.86 -0.75 16.41
C ILE A 201 -6.85 -1.72 15.76
N TYR A 202 -7.86 -1.22 15.04
CA TYR A 202 -8.83 -2.08 14.37
C TYR A 202 -8.22 -2.82 13.18
N TRP A 203 -7.32 -2.19 12.42
CA TRP A 203 -6.59 -2.90 11.36
C TRP A 203 -5.82 -4.11 11.91
N GLU A 204 -5.10 -3.94 13.02
CA GLU A 204 -4.28 -5.00 13.64
C GLU A 204 -5.14 -6.10 14.30
N HIS A 205 -6.34 -5.76 14.76
CA HIS A 205 -7.25 -6.69 15.44
C HIS A 205 -8.19 -7.44 14.48
N GLU A 206 -8.49 -6.90 13.31
CA GLU A 206 -9.31 -7.58 12.30
C GLU A 206 -8.50 -8.72 11.66
N ALA A 207 -8.71 -9.94 12.15
CA ALA A 207 -8.00 -11.17 11.79
C ALA A 207 -8.33 -11.69 10.38
N ILE A 208 -8.12 -10.88 9.36
CA ILE A 208 -8.52 -11.20 7.98
C ILE A 208 -7.29 -11.27 7.08
N SER A 209 -7.34 -12.25 6.16
CA SER A 209 -6.38 -12.42 5.08
C SER A 209 -6.16 -11.10 4.33
N PRO A 210 -4.91 -10.63 4.18
CA PRO A 210 -4.58 -9.43 3.41
C PRO A 210 -4.96 -9.53 1.92
N PHE A 211 -5.52 -10.68 1.50
CA PHE A 211 -6.02 -11.00 0.17
C PHE A 211 -7.52 -11.22 0.15
N THR A 212 -8.29 -10.58 1.03
CA THR A 212 -9.74 -10.61 0.91
C THR A 212 -10.09 -10.03 -0.45
N GLU A 213 -10.68 -10.84 -1.32
CA GLU A 213 -11.10 -10.39 -2.64
C GLU A 213 -12.02 -9.18 -2.43
N ILE A 214 -11.56 -8.01 -2.86
CA ILE A 214 -12.35 -6.79 -2.72
C ILE A 214 -13.43 -6.88 -3.79
N ALA A 215 -14.61 -7.32 -3.36
CA ALA A 215 -15.82 -7.27 -4.17
C ALA A 215 -16.09 -5.82 -4.64
N ASN A 216 -16.91 -5.68 -5.68
CA ASN A 216 -17.32 -4.37 -6.20
C ASN A 216 -17.91 -3.49 -5.09
N TYR A 217 -17.52 -2.21 -5.06
CA TYR A 217 -17.98 -1.23 -4.09
C TYR A 217 -19.50 -1.17 -3.99
N GLN A 218 -20.01 -1.09 -2.76
CA GLN A 218 -21.37 -0.68 -2.47
C GLN A 218 -21.40 0.60 -1.63
N PRO A 219 -22.39 1.49 -1.84
CA PRO A 219 -22.61 2.62 -0.95
C PRO A 219 -22.73 2.18 0.51
N GLY A 220 -22.06 2.91 1.40
CA GLY A 220 -22.01 2.63 2.83
C GLY A 220 -20.89 1.69 3.27
N GLU A 221 -20.22 1.01 2.34
CA GLU A 221 -19.09 0.15 2.69
C GLU A 221 -17.88 0.94 3.16
N ILE A 222 -17.18 0.36 4.11
CA ILE A 222 -15.98 0.92 4.72
C ILE A 222 -14.88 -0.13 4.64
N TYR A 223 -13.70 0.34 4.24
CA TYR A 223 -12.48 -0.44 4.17
C TYR A 223 -11.44 0.23 5.03
N LEU A 224 -10.81 -0.51 5.93
CA LEU A 224 -9.56 -0.08 6.53
C LEU A 224 -8.45 -0.26 5.51
N PHE A 225 -7.38 0.53 5.62
CA PHE A 225 -6.16 0.30 4.85
C PHE A 225 -4.91 0.43 5.70
N ARG A 226 -3.86 -0.30 5.29
CA ARG A 226 -2.48 -0.14 5.75
C ARG A 226 -1.59 0.09 4.55
N ILE A 227 -0.73 1.10 4.63
CA ILE A 227 0.32 1.37 3.65
C ILE A 227 1.65 1.01 4.30
N ILE A 228 2.35 0.07 3.68
CA ILE A 228 3.70 -0.33 4.07
C ILE A 228 4.68 0.35 3.11
N ASP A 229 5.53 1.20 3.65
CA ASP A 229 6.72 1.69 2.95
C ASP A 229 7.85 0.69 3.24
N HIS A 230 8.49 0.11 2.21
CA HIS A 230 9.60 -0.84 2.40
C HIS A 230 10.87 -0.15 2.95
N ASN A 231 10.83 1.17 3.17
CA ASN A 231 11.82 1.86 3.98
C ASN A 231 11.61 1.60 5.48
N THR A 232 12.56 0.94 6.12
CA THR A 232 12.54 0.61 7.57
C THR A 232 12.45 1.82 8.50
N GLU A 233 12.70 3.02 8.00
CA GLU A 233 12.63 4.27 8.78
C GLU A 233 11.24 4.91 8.79
N THR A 234 10.34 4.50 7.89
CA THR A 234 8.99 5.09 7.79
C THR A 234 7.98 4.13 8.42
N PRO A 235 7.26 4.53 9.48
CA PRO A 235 6.25 3.67 10.08
C PRO A 235 5.11 3.45 9.09
N ASP A 236 4.48 2.28 9.18
CA ASP A 236 3.27 1.99 8.41
C ASP A 236 2.19 3.03 8.69
N GLN A 237 1.45 3.38 7.65
CA GLN A 237 0.34 4.32 7.75
C GLN A 237 -0.99 3.59 7.71
N TYR A 238 -1.95 4.09 8.49
CA TYR A 238 -3.25 3.45 8.67
C TYR A 238 -4.38 4.44 8.40
N GLY A 239 -5.49 3.93 7.91
CA GLY A 239 -6.63 4.77 7.60
C GLY A 239 -7.87 3.98 7.22
N GLY A 240 -8.84 4.71 6.66
CA GLY A 240 -10.09 4.15 6.19
C GLY A 240 -10.56 4.80 4.90
N ILE A 241 -11.34 4.05 4.13
CA ILE A 241 -12.02 4.49 2.92
C ILE A 241 -13.49 4.17 3.10
N ARG A 242 -14.34 5.17 2.88
CA ARG A 242 -15.79 5.02 2.88
C ARG A 242 -16.34 5.29 1.50
N ILE A 243 -17.11 4.33 0.98
CA ILE A 243 -17.89 4.52 -0.24
C ILE A 243 -19.17 5.27 0.14
N VAL A 244 -19.28 6.54 -0.21
CA VAL A 244 -20.44 7.37 0.17
C VAL A 244 -21.57 7.21 -0.83
N SER A 245 -21.26 7.24 -2.13
CA SER A 245 -22.23 7.07 -3.22
C SER A 245 -21.55 6.51 -4.47
N MET A 246 -22.29 5.78 -5.28
CA MET A 246 -21.85 5.31 -6.61
C MET A 246 -22.39 6.19 -7.75
N THR A 247 -23.36 7.08 -7.49
CA THR A 247 -23.93 7.99 -8.50
C THR A 247 -24.45 9.28 -7.86
N PRO A 248 -23.77 10.44 -8.02
CA PRO A 248 -22.39 10.54 -8.50
C PRO A 248 -21.44 9.77 -7.59
N ARG A 249 -20.27 9.36 -8.09
CA ARG A 249 -19.32 8.62 -7.26
C ARG A 249 -18.68 9.54 -6.24
N ILE A 250 -18.84 9.20 -4.97
CA ILE A 250 -18.28 9.94 -3.84
C ILE A 250 -17.58 8.95 -2.92
N ILE A 251 -16.31 9.20 -2.64
CA ILE A 251 -15.48 8.40 -1.74
C ILE A 251 -14.84 9.35 -0.73
N GLU A 252 -14.81 8.92 0.53
CA GLU A 252 -14.05 9.58 1.58
C GLU A 252 -12.84 8.71 1.94
N VAL A 253 -11.68 9.34 2.06
CA VAL A 253 -10.43 8.71 2.48
C VAL A 253 -9.96 9.40 3.76
N TYR A 254 -9.56 8.62 4.75
CA TYR A 254 -9.09 9.10 6.04
C TYR A 254 -7.71 8.50 6.31
N LEU A 255 -6.75 9.32 6.71
CA LEU A 255 -5.39 8.93 7.08
C LEU A 255 -5.11 9.37 8.50
N ALA A 256 -4.76 8.42 9.37
CA ALA A 256 -4.23 8.74 10.69
C ALA A 256 -2.72 8.95 10.60
N GLU A 257 -2.24 10.08 11.14
CA GLU A 257 -0.82 10.43 11.15
C GLU A 257 -0.44 11.14 12.45
N PRO A 258 0.85 11.12 12.83
CA PRO A 258 1.34 11.92 13.94
C PRO A 258 0.96 13.40 13.79
N ASN A 259 0.57 14.01 14.90
CA ASN A 259 0.36 15.45 15.00
C ASN A 259 1.57 16.08 15.68
N GLU A 260 2.56 16.46 14.88
CA GLU A 260 3.74 17.21 15.31
C GLU A 260 3.45 18.71 15.42
#